data_AF-A0AAD8Z427-F1
#
_entry.id   AF-A0AAD8Z427-F1
#
_cell.length_a   1.000
_cell.length_b   1.000
_cell.length_c   1.000
_cell.angle_alpha   90.00
_cell.angle_beta   90.00
_cell.angle_gamma   90.00
#
_symmetry.space_group_name_H-M   'P 1'
#
loop_
_entity.id
_entity.type
_entity.pdbx_description
1 polymer ?
#
loop_
_entity_poly.entity_id
_entity_poly.type
_entity_poly.pdbx_seq_one_letter_code
_entity_poly.pdbx_strand_id
1 'polypeptide(L)'
;MSNEEVAKRAEKLIGAIPYSLLWNNCEHFVTYCRYGTPVSQQTEKFCNFLKMAIRDQRSVLLTSLLGVMSILYFGVAPTTTLPTILIPFTLWMAG
;
A
#
# COMPACT_ATOMS: atom_id res chain seq x y z
N MET A 1 -30.91 8.05 4.99
CA MET A 1 -31.04 6.62 4.66
C MET A 1 -31.81 5.94 5.77
N SER A 2 -32.78 5.11 5.41
CA SER A 2 -33.49 4.28 6.38
C SER A 2 -32.67 3.03 6.73
N ASN A 3 -32.92 2.44 7.89
CA ASN A 3 -32.29 1.18 8.28
C ASN A 3 -32.63 0.05 7.28
N GLU A 4 -33.82 0.10 6.69
CA GLU A 4 -34.27 -0.84 5.65
C GLU A 4 -33.37 -0.80 4.41
N GLU A 5 -32.94 0.38 3.98
CA GLU A 5 -32.03 0.53 2.84
C GLU A 5 -30.64 -0.03 3.13
N VAL A 6 -30.15 0.14 4.37
CA VAL A 6 -28.88 -0.43 4.83
C VAL A 6 -28.95 -1.96 4.83
N ALA A 7 -30.03 -2.52 5.40
CA ALA A 7 -30.25 -3.97 5.44
C ALA A 7 -30.33 -4.56 4.02
N LYS A 8 -31.10 -3.95 3.12
CA LYS A 8 -31.18 -4.38 1.71
C LYS A 8 -29.84 -4.37 0.99
N ARG A 9 -28.94 -3.43 1.30
CA ARG A 9 -27.59 -3.41 0.72
C ARG A 9 -26.71 -4.53 1.28
N ALA A 10 -26.82 -4.80 2.58
CA ALA A 10 -26.12 -5.90 3.21
C ALA A 10 -26.58 -7.26 2.65
N GLU A 11 -27.89 -7.45 2.50
CA GLU A 11 -28.50 -8.66 1.94
C GLU A 11 -28.02 -8.98 0.52
N LYS A 12 -27.84 -7.96 -0.33
CA LYS A 12 -27.31 -8.10 -1.69
C LYS A 12 -25.87 -8.64 -1.75
N LEU A 13 -25.13 -8.54 -0.64
CA LEU A 13 -23.75 -8.97 -0.52
C LEU A 13 -23.62 -10.22 0.37
N ILE A 14 -24.72 -10.95 0.60
CA ILE A 14 -24.66 -12.26 1.25
C ILE A 14 -24.13 -13.30 0.25
N GLY A 15 -23.12 -14.05 0.66
CA GLY A 15 -22.55 -15.14 -0.12
C GLY A 15 -21.03 -15.22 0.05
N ALA A 16 -20.40 -16.09 -0.73
CA ALA A 16 -18.95 -16.15 -0.81
C ALA A 16 -18.45 -15.00 -1.68
N ILE A 17 -17.73 -14.06 -1.07
CA ILE A 17 -17.15 -12.90 -1.74
C ILE A 17 -15.64 -12.90 -1.51
N PRO A 18 -14.81 -12.70 -2.54
CA PRO A 18 -13.37 -12.65 -2.38
C PRO A 18 -12.98 -11.47 -1.48
N TYR A 19 -12.30 -11.79 -0.38
CA TYR A 19 -11.82 -10.80 0.58
C TYR A 19 -10.51 -10.16 0.12
N SER A 20 -10.38 -8.84 0.28
CA SER A 20 -9.13 -8.12 0.07
C SER A 20 -8.96 -7.03 1.11
N LEU A 21 -7.82 -7.02 1.81
CA LEU A 21 -7.51 -6.00 2.82
C LEU A 21 -7.56 -4.57 2.27
N LEU A 22 -7.20 -4.37 1.00
CA LEU A 22 -7.12 -3.04 0.38
C LEU A 22 -8.38 -2.64 -0.38
N TRP A 23 -9.17 -3.61 -0.86
CA TRP A 23 -10.22 -3.33 -1.85
C TRP A 23 -11.60 -3.85 -1.47
N ASN A 24 -11.69 -4.87 -0.62
CA ASN A 24 -12.96 -5.50 -0.24
C ASN A 24 -12.86 -6.09 1.17
N ASN A 25 -12.61 -5.19 2.13
CA ASN A 25 -12.49 -5.53 3.54
C ASN A 25 -13.81 -5.21 4.29
N CYS A 26 -13.83 -5.49 5.58
CA CYS A 26 -15.01 -5.29 6.42
C CYS A 26 -15.47 -3.82 6.45
N GLU A 27 -14.53 -2.87 6.40
CA GLU A 27 -14.83 -1.44 6.46
C GLU A 27 -15.49 -0.95 5.18
N HIS A 28 -14.99 -1.41 4.02
CA HIS A 28 -15.63 -1.17 2.72
C HIS A 28 -17.07 -1.71 2.71
N PHE A 29 -17.29 -2.91 3.26
CA PHE A 29 -18.62 -3.51 3.35
C PHE A 29 -19.58 -2.65 4.19
N VAL A 30 -19.22 -2.31 5.44
CA VAL A 30 -20.13 -1.57 6.33
C VAL A 30 -20.36 -0.13 5.85
N THR A 31 -19.36 0.50 5.24
CA THR A 31 -19.50 1.86 4.67
C THR A 31 -20.33 1.86 3.40
N TYR A 32 -20.23 0.84 2.55
CA TYR A 32 -21.16 0.66 1.43
C TYR A 32 -22.60 0.46 1.92
N CYS A 33 -22.79 -0.42 2.91
CA CYS A 33 -24.12 -0.66 3.47
C CYS A 33 -24.71 0.63 4.05
N ARG A 34 -23.92 1.42 4.79
CA ARG A 34 -24.39 2.61 5.50
C ARG A 34 -24.46 3.89 4.67
N TYR A 35 -23.55 4.09 3.72
CA TYR A 35 -23.39 5.35 2.99
C TYR A 35 -23.55 5.19 1.47
N GLY A 36 -23.48 3.97 0.95
CA GLY A 36 -23.58 3.68 -0.48
C GLY A 36 -22.25 3.73 -1.23
N THR A 37 -21.18 4.13 -0.53
CA THR A 37 -19.82 4.21 -1.08
C THR A 37 -18.90 3.34 -0.23
N PRO A 38 -18.20 2.34 -0.81
CA PRO A 38 -17.26 1.52 -0.09
C PRO A 38 -15.97 2.32 0.14
N VAL A 39 -15.66 2.62 1.39
CA VAL A 39 -14.43 3.31 1.79
C VAL A 39 -13.80 2.62 3.02
N SER A 40 -12.49 2.74 3.18
CA SER A 40 -11.78 2.16 4.32
C SER A 40 -10.70 3.09 4.84
N GLN A 41 -10.85 3.56 6.07
CA GLN A 41 -9.83 4.29 6.79
C GLN A 41 -8.62 3.40 7.09
N GLN A 42 -8.80 2.09 7.30
CA GLN A 42 -7.69 1.15 7.43
C GLN A 42 -6.80 1.18 6.17
N THR A 43 -7.41 1.14 5.00
CA THR A 43 -6.70 1.21 3.71
C THR A 43 -5.99 2.56 3.57
N GLU A 44 -6.68 3.65 3.90
CA GLU A 44 -6.10 5.00 3.85
C GLU A 44 -4.88 5.14 4.78
N LYS A 45 -4.98 4.67 6.02
CA LYS A 45 -3.89 4.66 7.00
C LYS A 45 -2.70 3.82 6.50
N PHE A 46 -2.96 2.65 5.94
CA PHE A 46 -1.92 1.80 5.37
C PHE A 46 -1.20 2.49 4.19
N CYS A 47 -1.96 3.06 3.24
CA CYS A 47 -1.39 3.80 2.13
C CYS A 47 -0.59 5.02 2.60
N ASN A 48 -1.05 5.74 3.62
CA ASN A 48 -0.33 6.86 4.19
C ASN A 48 0.95 6.42 4.90
N PHE A 49 0.92 5.31 5.63
CA PHE A 49 2.12 4.70 6.20
C PHE A 49 3.13 4.33 5.11
N LEU A 50 2.69 3.68 4.03
CA LEU A 50 3.56 3.35 2.90
C LEU A 50 4.17 4.61 2.26
N LYS A 51 3.37 5.65 2.04
CA LYS A 51 3.87 6.95 1.54
C LYS A 51 4.91 7.53 2.48
N MET A 52 4.67 7.52 3.79
CA MET A 52 5.64 8.01 4.78
C MET A 52 6.94 7.20 4.76
N ALA A 53 6.86 5.88 4.68
CA ALA A 53 8.03 5.00 4.62
C ALA A 53 8.85 5.21 3.33
N ILE A 54 8.17 5.39 2.20
CA ILE A 54 8.78 5.69 0.90
C ILE A 54 9.47 7.06 0.92
N ARG A 55 8.83 8.06 1.54
CA ARG A 55 9.35 9.43 1.67
C ARG A 55 10.41 9.60 2.75
N ASP A 56 10.73 8.55 3.49
CA ASP A 56 11.70 8.64 4.57
C ASP A 56 13.12 8.78 4.00
N GLN A 57 13.74 9.93 4.27
CA GLN A 57 15.13 10.23 3.89
C GLN A 57 16.12 9.19 4.44
N ARG A 58 15.80 8.54 5.57
CA ARG A 58 16.64 7.46 6.12
C ARG A 58 16.64 6.22 5.23
N SER A 59 15.52 5.94 4.57
CA SER A 59 15.39 4.83 3.60
C SER A 59 16.26 5.05 2.36
N VAL A 60 16.40 6.30 1.88
CA VAL A 60 17.32 6.65 0.79
C VAL A 60 18.78 6.36 1.18
N LEU A 61 19.18 6.76 2.40
CA LEU A 61 20.54 6.53 2.90
C LEU A 61 20.85 5.05 3.11
N LEU A 62 19.92 4.30 3.73
CA LEU A 62 20.04 2.86 3.95
C LEU A 62 20.16 2.08 2.63
N THR A 63 19.29 2.37 1.66
CA THR A 63 19.30 1.68 0.36
C THR A 63 20.57 1.99 -0.44
N SER A 64 21.07 3.23 -0.39
CA SER A 64 22.34 3.61 -1.00
C SER A 64 23.53 2.87 -0.37
N LEU A 65 23.61 2.82 0.96
CA LEU A 65 24.68 2.11 1.68
C LEU A 65 24.66 0.60 1.38
N LEU A 66 23.50 -0.04 1.44
CA LEU A 66 23.35 -1.46 1.13
C LEU A 66 23.74 -1.77 -0.32
N GLY A 67 23.37 -0.89 -1.26
CA GLY A 67 23.73 -1.02 -2.66
C GLY A 67 25.24 -0.93 -2.90
N VAL A 68 25.92 0.04 -2.27
CA VAL A 68 27.39 0.15 -2.32
C VAL A 68 28.07 -1.09 -1.74
N MET A 69 27.61 -1.58 -0.57
CA MET A 69 28.15 -2.79 0.05
C MET A 69 27.96 -4.04 -0.84
N SER A 70 26.81 -4.15 -1.52
CA SER A 70 26.54 -5.23 -2.48
C SER A 70 27.50 -5.20 -3.66
N ILE A 71 27.77 -4.02 -4.23
CA ILE A 71 28.74 -3.85 -5.33
C ILE A 71 30.16 -4.21 -4.86
N LEU A 72 30.54 -3.85 -3.63
CA LEU A 72 31.85 -4.20 -3.08
C LEU A 72 32.01 -5.71 -2.86
N TYR A 73 30.94 -6.42 -2.49
CA TYR A 73 30.98 -7.85 -2.17
C TYR A 73 30.83 -8.76 -3.41
N PHE A 74 29.89 -8.45 -4.30
CA PHE A 74 29.57 -9.26 -5.49
C PHE A 74 30.20 -8.73 -6.78
N GLY A 75 30.81 -7.54 -6.74
CA GLY A 75 31.37 -6.87 -7.89
C GLY A 75 30.36 -6.02 -8.67
N VAL A 76 30.87 -5.31 -9.68
CA VAL A 76 30.09 -4.44 -10.55
C VAL A 76 29.39 -5.28 -11.61
N ALA A 77 28.10 -5.55 -11.42
CA ALA A 77 27.26 -6.25 -12.39
C ALA A 77 25.92 -5.50 -12.54
N PRO A 78 25.21 -5.61 -13.69
CA PRO A 78 23.91 -4.96 -13.87
C PRO A 78 22.90 -5.32 -12.77
N THR A 79 22.96 -6.54 -12.26
CA THR A 79 22.11 -7.04 -11.17
C THR A 79 22.38 -6.37 -9.82
N THR A 80 23.57 -5.83 -9.60
CA THR A 80 23.96 -5.13 -8.36
C THR A 80 23.92 -3.61 -8.53
N THR A 81 24.28 -3.08 -9.71
CA THR A 81 24.32 -1.64 -9.98
C THR A 81 22.96 -1.03 -10.28
N LEU A 82 22.10 -1.70 -11.05
CA LEU A 82 20.79 -1.15 -11.42
C LEU A 82 19.89 -0.93 -10.19
N PRO A 83 19.72 -1.89 -9.26
CA PRO A 83 18.92 -1.66 -8.05
C PRO A 83 19.51 -0.57 -7.15
N THR A 84 20.84 -0.50 -7.05
CA THR A 84 21.57 0.49 -6.25
C THR A 84 21.32 1.93 -6.70
N ILE A 85 21.02 2.15 -7.98
CA ILE A 85 20.73 3.50 -8.51
C ILE A 85 19.21 3.75 -8.55
N LEU A 86 18.43 2.79 -9.05
CA LEU A 86 17.00 2.97 -9.29
C LEU A 86 16.19 3.04 -7.99
N ILE A 87 16.56 2.28 -6.96
CA ILE A 87 15.83 2.26 -5.69
C ILE A 87 16.00 3.61 -4.95
N PRO A 88 17.22 4.12 -4.69
CA PRO A 88 17.37 5.44 -4.07
C PRO A 88 16.79 6.58 -4.92
N PHE A 89 16.93 6.52 -6.25
CA PHE A 89 16.36 7.54 -7.15
C PHE A 89 14.83 7.60 -7.07
N THR A 90 14.15 6.45 -7.10
CA THR A 90 12.69 6.40 -6.99
C THR A 90 12.19 6.81 -5.60
N LEU A 91 12.90 6.44 -4.53
CA LEU A 91 12.61 6.91 -3.17
C LEU A 91 12.81 8.43 -3.03
N TRP A 92 13.89 8.99 -3.61
CA TRP A 92 14.16 10.42 -3.60
C TRP A 92 13.10 11.22 -4.38
N MET A 93 12.72 10.75 -5.57
CA MET A 93 11.68 11.37 -6.38
C MET A 93 10.27 11.25 -5.79
N ALA A 94 10.05 10.28 -4.90
CA ALA A 94 8.79 10.10 -4.22
C ALA A 94 8.63 10.98 -2.96
N GLY A 95 9.75 11.48 -2.42
CA GLY A 95 9.86 12.50 -1.35
C GLY A 95 9.22 13.81 -1.72
#